data_AF-A0A2D4Q546-F1
#
_entry.id   AF-A0A2D4Q546-F1
#
_cell.length_a   1.000
_cell.length_b   1.000
_cell.length_c   1.000
_cell.angle_alpha   90.00
_cell.angle_beta   90.00
_cell.angle_gamma   90.00
#
_symmetry.space_group_name_H-M   'P 1'
#
loop_
_entity.id
_entity.type
_entity.pdbx_description
1 polymer ?
#
loop_
_entity_poly.entity_id
_entity_poly.type
_entity_poly.pdbx_seq_one_letter_code
_entity_poly.pdbx_strand_id
1 'polypeptide(L)'
;SRKSQAEMEAERSNWLREVEKLKQRPYEANRGTQTEEDLMIDPSKLLFSGLRKKITAVQLYECQLIDKCTLDKLLRGQKSVEEIAAELEPYLRGAGAIAGASLNTKEKYSLVEAKRKQLLTPENTVLLLEAQAATGGVI
;
A
#
# COMPACT_ATOMS: atom_id res chain seq x y z
N SER A 1 -14.12 -60.14 33.12
CA SER A 1 -13.75 -59.69 34.48
C SER A 1 -14.77 -58.67 34.94
N ARG A 2 -15.54 -58.92 36.00
CA ARG A 2 -16.52 -57.97 36.55
C ARG A 2 -15.75 -57.01 37.44
N LYS A 3 -15.58 -55.76 37.02
CA LYS A 3 -15.01 -54.72 37.88
C LYS A 3 -15.85 -54.62 39.15
N SER A 4 -15.18 -54.52 40.30
CA SER A 4 -15.84 -54.36 41.59
C SER A 4 -16.64 -53.05 41.60
N GLN A 5 -17.78 -53.03 42.28
CA GLN A 5 -18.61 -51.83 42.37
C GLN A 5 -17.83 -50.62 42.91
N ALA A 6 -16.90 -50.87 43.83
CA ALA A 6 -16.00 -49.84 44.36
C ALA A 6 -15.05 -49.26 43.29
N GLU A 7 -14.62 -50.06 42.32
CA GLU A 7 -13.76 -49.58 41.22
C GLU A 7 -14.55 -48.67 40.27
N MET A 8 -15.82 -49.01 39.99
CA MET A 8 -16.68 -48.16 39.17
C MET A 8 -17.03 -46.84 39.85
N GLU A 9 -17.21 -46.84 41.17
CA GLU A 9 -17.44 -45.62 41.96
C GLU A 9 -16.19 -44.74 42.03
N ALA A 10 -15.00 -45.34 42.12
CA ALA A 10 -13.73 -44.62 42.05
C ALA A 10 -13.52 -43.97 40.66
N GLU A 11 -13.80 -44.71 39.59
CA GLU A 11 -13.73 -44.19 38.21
C GLU A 11 -14.73 -43.03 38.00
N ARG A 12 -15.96 -43.15 38.50
CA ARG A 12 -16.96 -42.06 38.47
C ARG A 12 -16.50 -40.83 39.23
N SER A 13 -15.91 -41.01 40.41
CA SER A 13 -15.40 -39.90 41.23
C SER A 13 -14.21 -39.19 40.59
N ASN A 14 -13.40 -39.93 39.83
CA ASN A 14 -12.30 -39.34 39.06
C ASN A 14 -12.83 -38.55 37.86
N TRP A 15 -13.82 -39.10 37.15
CA TRP A 15 -14.48 -38.44 36.03
C TRP A 15 -15.18 -37.13 36.43
N LEU A 16 -15.89 -37.13 37.56
CA LEU A 16 -16.58 -35.94 38.07
C LEU A 16 -15.58 -34.83 38.43
N ARG A 17 -14.42 -35.18 39.00
CA ARG A 17 -13.35 -34.20 39.25
C ARG A 17 -12.77 -33.63 37.97
N GLU A 18 -12.63 -34.44 36.92
CA GLU A 18 -12.13 -33.96 35.62
C GLU A 18 -13.14 -33.03 34.94
N VAL A 19 -14.44 -33.34 35.02
CA VAL A 19 -15.51 -32.46 34.53
C VAL A 19 -15.52 -31.13 35.28
N GLU A 20 -15.33 -31.14 36.60
CA GLU A 20 -15.28 -29.91 37.40
C GLU A 20 -14.03 -29.07 37.07
N LYS A 21 -12.87 -29.70 36.86
CA LYS A 21 -11.67 -29.03 36.36
C LYS A 21 -11.91 -28.39 34.99
N LEU A 22 -12.64 -29.05 34.10
CA LEU A 22 -12.95 -28.51 32.77
C LEU A 22 -13.91 -27.32 32.85
N LYS A 23 -14.81 -27.27 33.83
CA LYS A 23 -15.70 -26.11 34.07
C LYS A 23 -14.99 -24.91 34.69
N GLN A 24 -13.93 -25.15 35.47
CA GLN A 24 -13.13 -24.08 36.11
C GLN A 24 -11.96 -23.59 35.26
N ARG A 25 -11.68 -24.22 34.11
CA ARG A 25 -10.76 -23.64 33.14
C ARG A 25 -11.37 -22.35 32.60
N PRO A 26 -10.68 -21.20 32.70
CA PRO A 26 -11.12 -20.00 32.01
C PRO A 26 -11.26 -20.34 30.52
N TYR A 27 -12.32 -19.84 29.90
CA TYR A 27 -12.56 -19.95 28.46
C TYR A 27 -11.47 -19.17 27.72
N GLU A 28 -10.31 -19.77 27.57
CA GLU A 28 -9.23 -19.30 26.72
C GLU A 28 -8.71 -20.47 25.90
N ALA A 29 -9.61 -21.00 25.08
CA ALA A 29 -9.26 -21.86 23.97
C ALA A 29 -9.98 -21.37 22.70
N ASN A 30 -9.95 -20.05 22.48
CA ASN A 30 -9.90 -19.58 21.11
C ASN A 30 -8.53 -19.97 20.57
N ARG A 31 -8.46 -21.05 19.80
CA ARG A 31 -7.46 -21.15 18.73
C ARG A 31 -7.85 -20.17 17.61
N GLY A 32 -7.89 -18.89 17.94
CA GLY A 32 -7.49 -17.86 17.00
C GLY A 32 -6.01 -17.70 17.27
N THR A 33 -5.16 -18.12 16.35
CA THR A 33 -3.75 -17.78 16.43
C THR A 33 -3.63 -16.26 16.53
N GLN A 34 -2.94 -15.78 17.56
CA GLN A 34 -2.63 -14.37 17.81
C GLN A 34 -1.60 -13.84 16.79
N THR A 35 -1.86 -14.01 15.51
CA THR A 35 -0.96 -13.60 14.42
C THR A 35 -1.64 -12.68 13.40
N GLU A 36 -2.91 -12.30 13.59
CA GLU A 36 -3.58 -11.41 12.62
C GLU A 36 -3.44 -9.91 12.95
N GLU A 37 -3.19 -9.53 14.21
CA GLU A 37 -3.02 -8.12 14.57
C GLU A 37 -1.57 -7.62 14.40
N ASP A 38 -0.57 -8.51 14.36
CA ASP A 38 0.86 -8.14 14.36
C ASP A 38 1.50 -8.12 12.95
N LEU A 39 0.71 -8.37 11.89
CA LEU A 39 1.18 -8.37 10.50
C LEU A 39 0.59 -7.24 9.65
N MET A 40 -0.31 -6.42 10.20
CA MET A 40 -0.80 -5.24 9.49
C MET A 40 0.27 -4.15 9.50
N ILE A 41 0.79 -3.84 8.31
CA ILE A 41 1.69 -2.72 8.08
C ILE A 41 0.95 -1.44 8.45
N ASP A 42 1.54 -0.63 9.33
CA ASP A 42 1.01 0.68 9.68
C ASP A 42 0.83 1.54 8.41
N PRO A 43 -0.39 2.02 8.12
CA PRO A 43 -0.67 2.86 6.96
C PRO A 43 0.26 4.08 6.85
N SER A 44 0.77 4.57 7.98
CA SER A 44 1.71 5.71 8.05
C SER A 44 3.09 5.39 7.48
N LYS A 45 3.46 4.10 7.39
CA LYS A 45 4.72 3.62 6.80
C LYS A 45 4.60 3.37 5.29
N LEU A 46 3.37 3.24 4.77
CA LEU A 46 3.10 3.05 3.36
C LEU A 46 3.09 4.40 2.62
N LEU A 47 4.28 4.87 2.26
CA LEU A 47 4.50 6.18 1.67
C LEU A 47 4.80 6.10 0.17
N PHE A 48 3.93 6.73 -0.61
CA PHE A 48 4.07 6.92 -2.05
C PHE A 48 4.76 8.25 -2.34
N SER A 49 5.52 8.31 -3.44
CA SER A 49 6.20 9.53 -3.86
C SER A 49 5.33 10.31 -4.84
N GLY A 50 4.68 11.38 -4.37
CA GLY A 50 3.93 12.32 -5.22
C GLY A 50 4.81 13.44 -5.81
N LEU A 51 4.20 14.41 -6.52
CA LEU A 51 4.90 15.54 -7.17
C LEU A 51 5.82 16.34 -6.23
N ARG A 52 5.36 16.66 -5.02
CA ARG A 52 6.07 17.54 -4.06
C ARG A 52 6.15 17.00 -2.64
N LYS A 53 5.32 16.01 -2.30
CA LYS A 53 5.18 15.46 -0.94
C LYS A 53 5.02 13.94 -1.02
N LYS A 54 5.32 13.28 0.10
CA LYS A 54 4.94 11.88 0.30
C LYS A 54 3.43 11.81 0.53
N ILE A 55 2.80 10.77 0.00
CA ILE A 55 1.37 10.51 0.07
C ILE A 55 1.18 9.18 0.79
N THR A 56 0.25 9.10 1.73
CA THR A 56 -0.06 7.85 2.46
C THR A 56 -1.03 6.97 1.66
N ALA A 57 -1.06 5.67 1.95
CA ALA A 57 -2.04 4.76 1.37
C ALA A 57 -3.50 5.18 1.63
N VAL A 58 -3.77 5.75 2.82
CA VAL A 58 -5.11 6.25 3.19
C VAL A 58 -5.53 7.40 2.30
N GLN A 59 -4.63 8.36 2.02
CA GLN A 59 -4.92 9.48 1.13
C GLN A 59 -5.20 9.02 -0.30
N LEU A 60 -4.52 7.97 -0.79
CA LEU A 60 -4.82 7.40 -2.11
C LEU A 60 -6.23 6.80 -2.16
N TYR A 61 -6.67 6.17 -1.06
CA TYR A 61 -8.03 5.64 -0.94
C TYR A 61 -9.07 6.77 -0.87
N GLU A 62 -8.82 7.83 -0.08
CA GLU A 62 -9.68 9.02 0.00
C GLU A 62 -9.84 9.72 -1.36
N CYS A 63 -8.75 9.77 -2.14
CA CYS A 63 -8.75 10.29 -3.51
C CYS A 63 -9.33 9.31 -4.55
N GLN A 64 -9.83 8.14 -4.14
CA GLN A 64 -10.40 7.10 -5.01
C GLN A 64 -9.42 6.61 -6.10
N LEU A 65 -8.12 6.72 -5.84
CA LEU A 65 -7.08 6.17 -6.72
C LEU A 65 -6.86 4.68 -6.46
N ILE A 66 -7.20 4.20 -5.26
CA ILE A 66 -7.20 2.78 -4.92
C ILE A 66 -8.52 2.39 -4.25
N ASP A 67 -8.94 1.14 -4.46
CA ASP A 67 -10.07 0.56 -3.77
C ASP A 67 -9.72 0.09 -2.35
N LYS A 68 -10.74 -0.11 -1.53
CA LYS A 68 -10.58 -0.68 -0.18
C LYS A 68 -9.86 -2.05 -0.20
N CYS A 69 -10.18 -2.89 -1.19
CA CYS A 69 -9.53 -4.19 -1.37
C CYS A 69 -8.02 -4.04 -1.61
N THR A 70 -7.60 -3.03 -2.37
CA THR A 70 -6.19 -2.74 -2.66
C THR A 70 -5.48 -2.17 -1.43
N LEU A 71 -6.15 -1.30 -0.68
CA LEU A 71 -5.66 -0.81 0.60
C LEU A 71 -5.44 -1.94 1.61
N ASP A 72 -6.41 -2.85 1.75
CA ASP A 72 -6.30 -4.00 2.66
C ASP A 72 -5.15 -4.94 2.25
N LYS A 73 -4.93 -5.14 0.95
CA LYS A 73 -3.78 -5.92 0.43
C LYS A 73 -2.44 -5.25 0.75
N LEU A 74 -2.37 -3.92 0.64
CA LEU A 74 -1.18 -3.15 1.03
C LEU A 74 -0.91 -3.27 2.53
N LEU A 75 -1.94 -3.14 3.37
CA LEU A 75 -1.81 -3.28 4.83
C LEU A 75 -1.38 -4.70 5.23
N ARG A 76 -1.86 -5.73 4.52
CA ARG A 76 -1.47 -7.13 4.76
C ARG A 76 -0.13 -7.52 4.13
N GLY A 77 0.57 -6.60 3.46
CA GLY A 77 1.82 -6.86 2.76
C GLY A 77 1.70 -7.80 1.55
N GLN A 78 0.49 -7.98 1.01
CA GLN A 78 0.23 -8.83 -0.15
C GLN A 78 0.54 -8.14 -1.49
N LYS A 79 0.51 -6.80 -1.49
CA LYS A 79 0.99 -5.96 -2.59
C LYS A 79 2.03 -4.98 -2.05
N SER A 80 3.03 -4.67 -2.86
CA SER A 80 4.07 -3.69 -2.50
C SER A 80 3.66 -2.26 -2.85
N VAL A 81 4.32 -1.29 -2.21
CA VAL A 81 4.13 0.14 -2.51
C VAL A 81 4.58 0.43 -3.94
N GLU A 82 5.65 -0.21 -4.39
CA GLU A 82 6.25 -0.05 -5.72
C GLU A 82 5.31 -0.55 -6.82
N GLU A 83 4.65 -1.69 -6.62
CA GLU A 83 3.65 -2.22 -7.55
C GLU A 83 2.48 -1.26 -7.74
N ILE A 84 1.90 -0.78 -6.64
CA ILE A 84 0.79 0.17 -6.69
C ILE A 84 1.25 1.53 -7.23
N ALA A 85 2.46 1.97 -6.91
CA ALA A 85 3.02 3.20 -7.43
C ALA A 85 3.21 3.15 -8.96
N ALA A 86 3.59 1.99 -9.50
CA ALA A 86 3.70 1.80 -10.95
C ALA A 86 2.33 1.81 -11.65
N GLU A 87 1.31 1.20 -11.04
CA GLU A 87 -0.08 1.25 -11.55
C GLU A 87 -0.66 2.68 -11.53
N LEU A 88 -0.22 3.51 -10.58
CA LEU A 88 -0.71 4.88 -10.36
C LEU A 88 0.24 5.97 -10.85
N GLU A 89 1.30 5.63 -11.57
CA GLU A 89 2.35 6.56 -12.01
C GLU A 89 1.81 7.87 -12.62
N PRO A 90 0.86 7.85 -13.59
CA PRO A 90 0.36 9.09 -14.19
C PRO A 90 -0.45 9.96 -13.22
N TYR A 91 -1.01 9.39 -12.16
CA TYR A 91 -1.74 10.13 -11.13
C TYR A 91 -0.80 10.64 -10.02
N LEU A 92 0.27 9.92 -9.74
CA LEU A 92 1.26 10.26 -8.72
C LEU A 92 2.28 11.30 -9.18
N ARG A 93 2.64 11.30 -10.47
CA ARG A 93 3.69 12.15 -11.06
C ARG A 93 3.25 12.94 -12.28
N GLY A 94 2.07 12.66 -12.83
CA GLY A 94 1.59 13.23 -14.09
C GLY A 94 1.97 12.35 -15.29
N ALA A 95 1.19 12.41 -16.37
CA ALA A 95 1.39 11.62 -17.59
C ALA A 95 2.61 12.04 -18.45
N GLY A 96 3.42 12.99 -17.96
CA GLY A 96 4.54 13.60 -18.67
C GLY A 96 4.20 14.96 -19.28
N ALA A 97 5.21 15.83 -19.31
CA ALA A 97 5.15 17.16 -19.94
C ALA A 97 6.01 17.20 -21.21
N ILE A 98 5.78 18.19 -22.07
CA ILE A 98 6.64 18.44 -23.24
C ILE A 98 7.99 18.94 -22.71
N ALA A 99 8.98 18.05 -22.66
CA ALA A 99 10.30 18.33 -22.08
C ALA A 99 11.18 19.24 -22.97
N GLY A 100 10.97 19.24 -24.28
CA GLY A 100 11.86 19.93 -25.20
C GLY A 100 11.48 19.72 -26.66
N ALA A 101 12.43 19.98 -27.56
CA ALA A 101 12.28 19.83 -29.01
C ALA A 101 13.33 18.87 -29.57
N SER A 102 13.01 18.17 -30.65
CA SER A 102 13.92 17.26 -31.34
C SER A 102 13.85 17.55 -32.83
N LEU A 103 14.99 17.79 -33.49
CA LEU A 103 15.02 18.00 -34.95
C LEU A 103 15.06 16.66 -35.69
N ASN A 104 15.70 15.67 -35.07
CA ASN A 104 15.75 14.28 -35.50
C ASN A 104 15.83 13.38 -34.25
N THR A 105 15.93 12.06 -34.42
CA THR A 105 15.97 11.10 -33.32
C THR A 105 17.24 11.17 -32.46
N LYS A 106 18.31 11.83 -32.93
CA LYS A 106 19.59 11.93 -32.24
C LYS A 106 19.81 13.28 -31.56
N GLU A 107 19.22 14.35 -32.10
CA GLU A 107 19.42 15.71 -31.62
C GLU A 107 18.20 16.21 -30.85
N LYS A 108 18.35 16.22 -29.52
CA LYS A 108 17.36 16.75 -28.57
C LYS A 108 17.85 18.07 -28.00
N TYR A 109 16.93 19.01 -27.82
CA TYR A 109 17.18 20.35 -27.30
C TYR A 109 16.20 20.63 -26.17
N SER A 110 16.67 21.28 -25.11
CA SER A 110 15.79 21.92 -24.14
C SER A 110 14.99 23.05 -24.82
N LEU A 111 13.88 23.46 -24.21
CA LEU A 111 13.05 24.55 -24.76
C LEU A 111 13.84 25.85 -24.95
N VAL A 112 14.75 26.16 -24.03
CA VAL A 112 15.61 27.35 -24.10
C VAL A 112 16.63 27.24 -25.24
N GLU A 113 17.21 26.06 -25.45
CA GLU A 113 18.14 25.81 -26.56
C GLU A 113 17.43 25.85 -27.92
N ALA A 114 16.22 25.29 -28.00
CA ALA A 114 15.39 25.34 -29.18
C ALA A 114 15.05 26.79 -29.55
N LYS A 115 14.74 27.65 -28.57
CA LYS A 115 14.58 29.09 -28.78
C LYS A 115 15.86 29.74 -29.34
N ARG A 116 17.02 29.45 -28.74
CA ARG A 116 18.32 30.01 -29.17
C ARG A 116 18.66 29.61 -30.61
N LYS A 117 18.26 28.40 -31.03
CA LYS A 117 18.41 27.90 -32.40
C LYS A 117 17.30 28.34 -33.36
N GLN A 118 16.40 29.23 -32.92
CA GLN A 118 15.24 29.69 -33.70
C GLN A 118 14.28 28.57 -34.15
N LEU A 119 14.28 27.44 -33.43
CA LEU A 119 13.35 26.33 -33.65
C LEU A 119 11.98 26.59 -32.99
N LEU A 120 11.95 27.46 -31.97
CA LEU A 120 10.75 27.92 -31.28
C LEU A 120 10.74 29.43 -31.19
N THR A 121 9.55 30.03 -31.25
CA THR A 121 9.36 31.45 -30.95
C THR A 121 9.49 31.70 -29.45
N PRO A 122 9.89 32.93 -29.02
CA PRO A 122 9.93 33.29 -27.61
C PRO A 122 8.60 33.08 -26.90
N GLU A 123 7.48 33.42 -27.55
CA GLU A 123 6.13 33.31 -26.99
C GLU A 123 5.77 31.85 -26.67
N ASN A 124 6.00 30.94 -27.63
CA ASN A 124 5.74 29.50 -27.44
C ASN A 124 6.68 28.90 -26.39
N THR A 125 7.92 29.39 -26.33
CA THR A 125 8.90 28.94 -25.33
C THR A 125 8.42 29.23 -23.91
N VAL A 126 7.92 30.45 -23.67
CA VAL A 126 7.39 30.85 -22.35
C VAL A 126 6.18 29.99 -21.98
N LEU A 127 5.22 29.82 -22.89
CA LEU A 127 4.02 29.00 -22.64
C LEU A 127 4.38 27.55 -22.28
N LEU A 128 5.35 26.94 -22.96
CA LEU A 128 5.80 25.58 -22.68
C LEU A 128 6.52 25.48 -21.32
N LEU A 129 7.32 26.48 -20.95
CA LEU A 129 7.98 26.53 -19.64
C LEU A 129 6.97 26.70 -18.49
N GLU A 130 5.95 27.53 -18.69
CA GLU A 130 4.85 27.70 -17.73
C GLU A 130 4.06 26.40 -17.56
N ALA A 131 3.75 25.71 -18.67
CA ALA A 131 3.09 24.41 -18.64
C ALA A 131 3.90 23.38 -17.84
N GLN A 132 5.21 23.27 -18.09
CA GLN A 132 6.11 22.40 -17.32
C GLN A 132 6.08 22.73 -15.82
N ALA A 133 6.22 24.01 -15.47
CA ALA A 133 6.18 24.47 -14.08
C ALA A 133 4.84 24.13 -13.39
N ALA A 134 3.72 24.22 -14.11
CA ALA A 134 2.40 23.85 -13.62
C ALA A 134 2.22 22.34 -13.42
N THR A 135 2.88 21.50 -14.22
CA THR A 135 2.72 20.04 -14.18
C THR A 135 3.76 19.30 -13.33
N GLY A 136 4.69 20.00 -12.69
CA GLY A 136 5.64 19.38 -11.76
C GLY A 136 6.93 20.16 -11.59
N GLY A 137 7.40 20.81 -12.66
CA GLY A 137 8.64 21.58 -12.67
C GLY A 137 9.22 21.69 -14.07
N VAL A 138 10.17 22.60 -14.23
CA VAL A 138 10.95 22.78 -15.45
C VAL A 138 11.87 21.57 -15.65
N ILE A 139 11.96 21.08 -16.88
CA ILE A 139 12.74 19.90 -17.29
C ILE A 139 14.03 20.33 -18.00
#